data_AF-A0A7J3UAU8-F1
#
_entry.id   AF-A0A7J3UAU8-F1
#
_cell.length_a   1.000
_cell.length_b   1.000
_cell.length_c   1.000
_cell.angle_alpha   90.00
_cell.angle_beta   90.00
_cell.angle_gamma   90.00
#
_symmetry.space_group_name_H-M   'P 1'
#
loop_
_entity.id
_entity.type
_entity.pdbx_description
1 polymer ?
#
loop_
_entity_poly.entity_id
_entity_poly.type
_entity_poly.pdbx_seq_one_letter_code
_entity_poly.pdbx_strand_id
1 'polypeptide(L)' 'DYIEEKEGIIEIPWCGREECGLQMEEELEMTSLGIPFPEKACNGKCAICGNEAKHYLRLAKSY' A
#
# COMPACT_ATOMS: atom_id res chain seq x y z
N ASP A 1 10.66 19.28 -15.41
CA ASP A 1 10.14 17.98 -14.97
C ASP A 1 9.56 18.08 -13.58
N TYR A 2 8.24 18.22 -13.51
CA TYR A 2 7.47 18.10 -12.29
C TYR A 2 7.28 16.60 -12.02
N ILE A 3 8.15 16.01 -11.23
CA ILE A 3 7.75 14.77 -10.55
C ILE A 3 6.79 15.23 -9.47
N GLU A 4 5.48 15.06 -9.70
CA GLU A 4 4.48 15.09 -8.63
C GLU A 4 4.68 13.85 -7.73
N GLU A 5 5.86 13.73 -7.13
CA GLU A 5 6.08 12.88 -5.97
C GLU A 5 5.26 13.52 -4.85
N LYS A 6 4.05 13.01 -4.62
CA LYS A 6 3.31 13.30 -3.38
C LYS A 6 4.18 12.81 -2.22
N GLU A 7 4.97 13.71 -1.67
CA GLU A 7 6.13 13.53 -0.78
C GLU A 7 5.88 12.62 0.43
N GLY A 8 5.78 11.31 0.20
CA GLY A 8 5.73 10.30 1.26
C GLY A 8 4.51 9.40 1.26
N ILE A 9 3.59 9.46 0.28
CA ILE A 9 2.48 8.48 0.18
C ILE A 9 2.69 7.55 -1.01
N ILE A 10 2.76 6.24 -0.75
CA ILE A 10 2.86 5.19 -1.78
C ILE A 10 1.60 4.32 -1.81
N GLU A 11 1.21 3.86 -3.00
CA GLU A 11 0.12 2.90 -3.19
C GLU A 11 0.71 1.53 -3.52
N ILE A 12 0.48 0.52 -2.68
CA ILE A 12 1.04 -0.83 -2.85
C ILE A 12 -0.08 -1.89 -2.95
N PRO A 13 0.03 -2.91 -3.82
CA PRO A 13 -0.96 -3.97 -3.89
C PRO A 13 -0.99 -4.79 -2.60
N TRP A 14 -2.17 -4.97 -2.03
CA TRP A 14 -2.40 -5.66 -0.76
C TRP A 14 -3.50 -6.72 -0.89
N CYS A 15 -3.27 -7.90 -0.31
CA CYS A 15 -4.21 -9.02 -0.36
C CYS A 15 -5.45 -8.86 0.56
N GLY A 16 -5.47 -7.84 1.42
CA GLY A 16 -6.53 -7.62 2.41
C GLY A 16 -6.33 -8.37 3.74
N ARG A 17 -5.15 -8.96 3.97
CA ARG A 17 -4.80 -9.58 5.27
C ARG A 17 -4.05 -8.60 6.14
N GLU A 18 -4.51 -8.43 7.38
CA GLU A 18 -3.88 -7.55 8.37
C GLU A 18 -2.40 -7.86 8.57
N GLU A 19 -2.02 -9.14 8.62
CA GLU A 19 -0.61 -9.58 8.71
C GLU A 19 0.28 -8.95 7.64
N CYS A 20 -0.22 -8.86 6.40
CA CYS A 20 0.51 -8.27 5.28
C CYS A 20 0.52 -6.74 5.36
N GLY A 21 -0.50 -6.12 5.96
CA GLY A 21 -0.52 -4.68 6.18
C GLY A 21 0.52 -4.28 7.21
N LEU A 22 0.51 -4.96 8.37
CA LEU A 22 1.47 -4.75 9.45
C LEU A 22 2.91 -4.95 8.98
N GLN A 23 3.17 -6.05 8.26
CA GLN A 23 4.51 -6.29 7.72
C GLN A 23 4.94 -5.21 6.71
N MET A 24 4.03 -4.67 5.89
CA MET A 24 4.37 -3.55 5.02
C MET A 24 4.73 -2.29 5.81
N GLU A 25 4.01 -1.99 6.88
CA GLU A 25 4.28 -0.85 7.76
C GLU A 25 5.65 -0.97 8.43
N GLU A 26 5.98 -2.16 8.94
CA GLU A 26 7.27 -2.47 9.56
C GLU A 26 8.43 -2.39 8.57
N GLU A 27 8.30 -3.03 7.40
CA GLU A 27 9.39 -3.10 6.40
C GLU A 27 9.66 -1.75 5.71
N LEU A 28 8.62 -0.92 5.56
CA LEU A 28 8.73 0.38 4.88
C LEU A 28 8.91 1.54 5.85
N GLU A 29 8.81 1.29 7.16
CA GLU A 29 8.77 2.31 8.21
C GLU A 29 7.70 3.38 7.91
N MET A 30 6.54 2.91 7.44
CA MET A 30 5.40 3.74 7.02
C MET A 30 4.14 3.36 7.79
N THR A 31 3.18 4.27 7.85
CA THR A 31 1.87 4.02 8.45
C THR A 31 0.81 3.86 7.38
N SER A 32 -0.07 2.88 7.57
CA SER A 32 -1.19 2.61 6.68
C SER A 32 -2.30 3.66 6.84
N LEU A 33 -2.61 4.33 5.73
CA LEU A 33 -3.73 5.28 5.62
C LEU A 33 -5.04 4.59 5.23
N GLY A 34 -4.97 3.31 4.85
CA GLY A 34 -6.10 2.51 4.38
C GLY A 34 -6.18 2.39 2.86
N ILE A 35 -7.34 1.97 2.36
CA ILE A 35 -7.58 1.72 0.94
C ILE A 35 -8.16 2.95 0.23
N PRO A 36 -7.81 3.22 -1.05
CA PRO A 36 -8.35 4.35 -1.79
C PRO A 36 -9.85 4.16 -2.05
N PHE A 37 -10.61 5.26 -1.89
CA PHE A 37 -12.02 5.34 -2.30
C PHE A 37 -12.16 6.36 -3.44
N PRO A 38 -12.82 6.03 -4.57
CA PRO A 38 -13.46 4.75 -4.88
C PRO A 38 -12.43 3.62 -5.05
N GLU A 39 -12.84 2.39 -4.74
CA GLU A 39 -11.98 1.22 -4.88
C GLU A 39 -11.51 1.07 -6.33
N LYS A 40 -10.18 1.02 -6.50
CA LYS A 40 -9.56 0.74 -7.79
C LYS A 40 -9.43 -0.77 -7.94
N ALA A 41 -9.72 -1.29 -9.13
CA ALA A 41 -9.44 -2.68 -9.46
C ALA A 41 -7.93 -2.96 -9.29
N CYS A 42 -7.60 -3.88 -8.37
CA CYS A 42 -6.23 -4.31 -8.16
C CYS A 42 -6.00 -5.60 -8.95
N ASN A 43 -5.13 -5.55 -9.96
CA ASN A 43 -4.73 -6.72 -10.76
C ASN A 43 -3.30 -7.18 -10.41
N GLY A 44 -2.79 -6.75 -9.24
CA GLY A 44 -1.44 -7.04 -8.78
C GLY A 44 -1.36 -8.25 -7.87
N LYS A 45 -0.13 -8.55 -7.43
CA LYS A 45 0.14 -9.48 -6.34
C LYS A 45 0.53 -8.71 -5.10
N CYS A 46 0.08 -9.17 -3.94
CA CYS A 46 0.43 -8.60 -2.66
C CYS A 46 1.95 -8.56 -2.50
N ALA A 47 2.50 -7.40 -2.15
CA ALA A 47 3.95 -7.24 -2.05
C ALA A 47 4.60 -8.08 -0.94
N ILE A 48 3.81 -8.53 0.04
CA ILE A 48 4.29 -9.38 1.15
C ILE A 48 4.19 -10.87 0.82
N CYS A 49 2.98 -11.37 0.58
CA CYS A 49 2.76 -12.81 0.43
C CYS A 49 2.72 -13.30 -1.03
N GLY A 50 2.72 -12.40 -2.02
CA GLY A 50 2.64 -12.75 -3.45
C GLY A 50 1.28 -13.29 -3.91
N ASN A 51 0.28 -13.38 -3.02
CA ASN A 51 -1.09 -13.75 -3.38
C ASN A 51 -1.78 -12.65 -4.20
N GLU A 52 -2.95 -12.96 -4.77
CA GLU A 52 -3.78 -11.97 -5.48
C GLU A 52 -4.09 -10.76 -4.57
N ALA A 53 -3.73 -9.57 -5.02
CA ALA A 53 -4.04 -8.34 -4.33
C ALA A 53 -5.50 -7.96 -4.59
N LYS A 54 -6.24 -7.67 -3.52
CA LYS A 54 -7.64 -7.26 -3.61
C LYS A 54 -7.79 -5.75 -3.65
N HIS A 55 -6.91 -5.06 -2.94
CA HIS A 55 -6.97 -3.60 -2.80
C HIS A 55 -5.56 -3.02 -2.95
N TYR A 56 -5.49 -1.72 -3.24
CA TYR A 56 -4.25 -0.96 -3.04
C TYR A 56 -4.26 -0.41 -1.62
N LEU A 57 -3.19 -0.62 -0.86
CA LEU A 57 -2.99 0.00 0.44
C LEU A 57 -2.19 1.29 0.26
N ARG A 58 -2.65 2.38 0.85
CA ARG A 58 -1.89 3.63 0.93
C ARG A 58 -1.04 3.62 2.18
N LEU A 59 0.26 3.79 2.00
CA LEU A 59 1.21 3.92 3.10
C LEU A 59 1.79 5.32 3.05
N ALA A 60 1.91 5.96 4.21
CA ALA A 60 2.53 7.27 4.37
C ALA A 60 3.77 7.17 5.23
N LYS A 61 4.84 7.86 4.84
CA LYS A 61 6.04 7.97 5.67
C LYS A 61 5.72 8.76 6.94
N SER A 62 5.97 8.14 8.08
CA SER A 62 5.86 8.79 9.38
C SER A 62 7.20 9.47 9.67
N TYR A 63 7.18 10.80 9.80
CA TYR A 63 8.35 11.62 10.12
C TYR A 63 8.67 11.59 11.62
#